data_AF-A0A2N2SUM0-F1
#
_entry.id   AF-A0A2N2SUM0-F1
#
_cell.length_a   1.000
_cell.length_b   1.000
_cell.length_c   1.000
_cell.angle_alpha   90.00
_cell.angle_beta   90.00
_cell.angle_gamma   90.00
#
_symmetry.space_group_name_H-M   'P 1'
#
loop_
_entity.id
_entity.type
_entity.pdbx_description
1 polymer ?
#
loop_
_entity_poly.entity_id
_entity_poly.type
_entity_poly.pdbx_seq_one_letter_code
_entity_poly.pdbx_strand_id
1 'polypeptide(L)'
;PLAALFLLWLAGRLGFLVPGLPVGLVVVVDLLFLPVLALTLAWPIIKAKQLNNAPFPIMLLALAAANALVHGGALGCTAASASTGLHLAAYVVVMMMVVMSGRVIPSFTDNKLHTQARRWKAIEWLVPLATLAALLAALIAPASPITALLAAIAAAVHLIRLAGWYTARFWPVPLLWILHLGYAWVALGFALLALSAAGMVEAAGASLHAFTTGGIGVLTLGMMARVSLGHTGRLLESAPAMTLAFIAINLAALIRVAVPLFLPAAYTQGMMAAGLLWMAAFGLFIVVYAPMLLRPRVDGKPG
;
A
#
# COMPACT_ATOMS: atom_id res chain seq x y z
N PRO A 1 23.01 6.84 -10.31
CA PRO A 1 21.95 5.81 -10.47
C PRO A 1 20.54 6.35 -10.18
N LEU A 2 20.31 6.99 -9.02
CA LEU A 2 18.98 7.47 -8.63
C LEU A 2 18.43 8.56 -9.58
N ALA A 3 19.25 9.56 -9.94
CA ALA A 3 18.85 10.61 -10.88
C ALA A 3 18.42 10.04 -12.25
N ALA A 4 19.13 9.02 -12.76
CA ALA A 4 18.77 8.36 -14.01
C ALA A 4 17.43 7.61 -13.92
N LEU A 5 17.18 6.89 -12.81
CA LEU A 5 15.88 6.26 -12.55
C LEU A 5 14.76 7.29 -12.46
N PHE A 6 15.00 8.42 -11.81
CA PHE A 6 14.04 9.53 -11.72
C PHE A 6 13.73 10.12 -13.10
N LEU A 7 14.75 10.40 -13.92
CA LEU A 7 14.56 10.92 -15.27
C LEU A 7 13.82 9.92 -16.17
N LEU A 8 14.09 8.62 -16.06
CA LEU A 8 13.37 7.58 -16.80
C LEU A 8 11.89 7.54 -16.40
N TRP A 9 11.60 7.55 -15.09
CA TRP A 9 10.24 7.64 -14.57
C TRP A 9 9.51 8.89 -15.08
N LEU A 10 10.18 10.05 -15.00
CA LEU A 10 9.61 11.33 -15.40
C LEU A 10 9.34 11.36 -16.91
N ALA A 11 10.25 10.83 -17.74
CA ALA A 11 10.07 10.72 -19.18
C ALA A 11 8.83 9.89 -19.54
N GLY A 12 8.60 8.76 -18.86
CA GLY A 12 7.39 7.95 -19.05
C GLY A 12 6.10 8.72 -18.76
N ARG A 13 6.09 9.55 -17.70
CA ARG A 13 4.93 10.38 -17.34
C ARG A 13 4.69 11.55 -18.29
N LEU A 14 5.75 12.27 -18.65
CA LEU A 14 5.65 13.41 -19.55
C LEU A 14 5.34 12.99 -20.99
N GLY A 15 5.71 11.77 -21.40
CA GLY A 15 5.40 11.24 -22.73
C GLY A 15 3.91 11.26 -23.07
N PHE A 16 3.02 11.07 -22.09
CA PHE A 16 1.55 11.16 -22.30
C PHE A 16 1.05 12.60 -22.53
N LEU A 17 1.83 13.60 -22.16
CA LEU A 17 1.45 15.01 -22.26
C LEU A 17 1.94 15.68 -23.56
N VAL A 18 2.82 15.02 -24.32
CA VAL A 18 3.39 15.58 -25.55
C VAL A 18 2.59 15.11 -26.77
N PRO A 19 1.85 16.01 -27.45
CA PRO A 19 1.10 15.64 -28.65
C PRO A 19 2.04 15.19 -29.77
N GLY A 20 1.62 14.18 -30.55
CA GLY A 20 2.34 13.72 -31.74
C GLY A 20 3.47 12.71 -31.49
N LEU A 21 3.76 12.35 -30.24
CA LEU A 21 4.70 11.26 -29.97
C LEU A 21 4.13 9.90 -30.42
N PRO A 22 4.96 9.01 -31.01
CA PRO A 22 4.53 7.65 -31.31
C PRO A 22 4.12 6.91 -30.04
N VAL A 23 2.91 6.35 -30.02
CA VAL A 23 2.36 5.67 -28.84
C VAL A 23 3.27 4.55 -28.35
N GLY A 24 3.85 3.77 -29.29
CA GLY A 24 4.79 2.70 -28.94
C GLY A 24 6.02 3.18 -28.16
N LEU A 25 6.54 4.38 -28.47
CA LEU A 25 7.65 4.96 -27.73
C LEU A 25 7.25 5.32 -26.31
N VAL A 26 6.07 5.96 -26.14
CA VAL A 26 5.56 6.34 -24.80
C VAL A 26 5.37 5.09 -23.94
N VAL A 27 4.77 4.04 -24.49
CA VAL A 27 4.55 2.75 -23.80
C VAL A 27 5.87 2.10 -23.39
N VAL A 28 6.85 2.03 -24.29
CA VAL A 28 8.16 1.43 -23.99
C VAL A 28 8.87 2.20 -22.88
N VAL A 29 8.91 3.53 -22.96
CA VAL A 29 9.58 4.36 -21.94
C VAL A 29 8.89 4.23 -20.58
N ASP A 30 7.56 4.24 -20.53
CA ASP A 30 6.81 4.05 -19.29
C ASP A 30 7.02 2.64 -18.68
N LEU A 31 7.07 1.60 -19.51
CA LEU A 31 7.30 0.22 -19.06
C LEU A 31 8.71 -0.02 -18.54
N LEU A 32 9.72 0.67 -19.08
CA LEU A 32 11.13 0.44 -18.72
C LEU A 32 11.46 0.78 -17.27
N PHE A 33 10.74 1.71 -16.64
CA PHE A 33 11.06 2.14 -15.28
C PHE A 33 11.07 0.99 -14.27
N LEU A 34 10.02 0.15 -14.24
CA LEU A 34 9.87 -0.90 -13.23
C LEU A 34 10.90 -2.04 -13.37
N PRO A 35 11.17 -2.60 -14.57
CA PRO A 35 12.25 -3.57 -14.75
C PRO A 35 13.63 -3.01 -14.42
N VAL A 36 13.94 -1.78 -14.84
CA VAL A 36 15.23 -1.15 -14.53
C VAL A 36 15.36 -0.93 -13.02
N LEU A 37 14.30 -0.48 -12.34
CA LEU A 37 14.27 -0.38 -10.88
C LEU A 37 14.47 -1.76 -10.21
N ALA A 38 13.80 -2.81 -10.70
CA ALA A 38 13.95 -4.15 -10.17
C ALA A 38 15.39 -4.66 -10.27
N LEU A 39 16.06 -4.47 -11.42
CA LEU A 39 17.44 -4.86 -11.64
C LEU A 39 18.42 -4.07 -10.76
N THR A 40 18.23 -2.74 -10.66
CA THR A 40 19.07 -1.88 -9.83
C THR A 40 18.98 -2.24 -8.33
N LEU A 41 17.84 -2.74 -7.87
CA LEU A 41 17.68 -3.25 -6.50
C LEU A 41 18.16 -4.69 -6.33
N ALA A 42 17.94 -5.56 -7.31
CA ALA A 42 18.37 -6.96 -7.26
C ALA A 42 19.90 -7.08 -7.12
N TRP A 43 20.65 -6.23 -7.82
CA TRP A 43 22.11 -6.31 -7.85
C TRP A 43 22.77 -6.15 -6.46
N PRO A 44 22.51 -5.07 -5.68
CA PRO A 44 23.01 -4.97 -4.31
C PRO A 44 22.51 -6.09 -3.38
N ILE A 45 21.26 -6.53 -3.52
CA ILE A 45 20.67 -7.59 -2.69
C ILE A 45 21.44 -8.91 -2.86
N ILE A 46 21.70 -9.29 -4.11
CA ILE A 46 22.45 -10.51 -4.44
C ILE A 46 23.90 -10.36 -3.99
N LYS A 47 24.55 -9.23 -4.30
CA LYS A 47 25.95 -8.97 -3.93
C LYS A 47 26.16 -8.97 -2.41
N ALA A 48 25.21 -8.42 -1.64
CA ALA A 48 25.23 -8.40 -0.19
C ALA A 48 24.67 -9.68 0.46
N LYS A 49 24.26 -10.68 -0.33
CA LYS A 49 23.62 -11.94 0.12
C LYS A 49 22.41 -11.73 1.03
N GLN A 50 21.70 -10.60 0.89
CA GLN A 50 20.51 -10.27 1.68
C GLN A 50 19.24 -10.86 1.07
N LEU A 51 19.22 -12.18 0.84
CA LEU A 51 18.16 -12.87 0.09
C LEU A 51 16.76 -12.73 0.72
N ASN A 52 16.69 -12.39 2.02
CA ASN A 52 15.44 -12.03 2.70
C ASN A 52 14.72 -10.82 2.10
N ASN A 53 15.38 -10.06 1.21
CA ASN A 53 14.84 -8.92 0.46
C ASN A 53 14.64 -9.22 -1.04
N ALA A 54 14.99 -10.43 -1.51
CA ALA A 54 14.81 -10.84 -2.90
C ALA A 54 13.36 -10.81 -3.42
N PRO A 55 12.30 -10.96 -2.59
CA PRO A 55 10.93 -10.81 -3.07
C PRO A 55 10.60 -9.43 -3.67
N PHE A 56 11.27 -8.35 -3.26
CA PHE A 56 10.95 -7.00 -3.73
C PHE A 56 11.22 -6.79 -5.24
N PRO A 57 12.40 -7.13 -5.79
CA PRO A 57 12.59 -7.14 -7.24
C PRO A 57 11.54 -7.94 -8.02
N ILE A 58 11.14 -9.12 -7.51
CA ILE A 58 10.13 -9.96 -8.15
C ILE A 58 8.78 -9.25 -8.19
N MET A 59 8.37 -8.63 -7.07
CA MET A 59 7.14 -7.84 -7.00
C MET A 59 7.18 -6.63 -7.93
N LEU A 60 8.33 -5.97 -8.11
CA LEU A 60 8.48 -4.89 -9.10
C LEU A 60 8.32 -5.36 -10.54
N LEU A 61 8.80 -6.57 -10.87
CA LEU A 61 8.56 -7.18 -12.19
C LEU A 61 7.08 -7.56 -12.37
N ALA A 62 6.41 -8.02 -11.32
CA ALA A 62 4.96 -8.26 -11.35
C ALA A 62 4.17 -6.95 -11.56
N LEU A 63 4.61 -5.83 -10.97
CA LEU A 63 4.07 -4.50 -11.28
C LEU A 63 4.34 -4.08 -12.73
N ALA A 64 5.49 -4.45 -13.30
CA ALA A 64 5.77 -4.19 -14.72
C ALA A 64 4.81 -4.97 -15.62
N ALA A 65 4.51 -6.23 -15.28
CA ALA A 65 3.51 -7.03 -15.97
C ALA A 65 2.09 -6.43 -15.85
N ALA A 66 1.70 -5.97 -14.65
CA ALA A 66 0.46 -5.22 -14.46
C ALA A 66 0.39 -3.97 -15.34
N ASN A 67 1.47 -3.19 -15.41
CA ASN A 67 1.53 -2.00 -16.26
C ASN A 67 1.43 -2.36 -17.76
N ALA A 68 2.06 -3.45 -18.18
CA ALA A 68 1.96 -3.94 -19.56
C ALA A 68 0.53 -4.38 -19.92
N LEU A 69 -0.20 -4.99 -18.98
CA LEU A 69 -1.61 -5.34 -19.17
C LEU A 69 -2.49 -4.08 -19.35
N VAL A 70 -2.22 -3.01 -18.60
CA VAL A 70 -2.91 -1.72 -18.77
C VAL A 70 -2.64 -1.12 -20.14
N HIS A 71 -1.38 -1.06 -20.58
CA HIS A 71 -1.02 -0.59 -21.92
C HIS A 71 -1.63 -1.44 -23.03
N GLY A 72 -1.59 -2.77 -22.89
CA GLY A 72 -2.23 -3.69 -23.84
C GLY A 72 -3.74 -3.48 -23.94
N GLY A 73 -4.39 -3.08 -22.84
CA GLY A 73 -5.81 -2.75 -22.83
C GLY A 73 -6.08 -1.42 -23.54
N ALA A 74 -5.26 -0.40 -23.26
CA ALA A 74 -5.35 0.91 -23.91
C ALA A 74 -5.09 0.85 -25.42
N LEU A 75 -4.21 -0.06 -25.86
CA LEU A 75 -3.91 -0.32 -27.27
C LEU A 75 -4.93 -1.23 -27.97
N GLY A 76 -5.95 -1.71 -27.26
CA GLY A 76 -6.98 -2.60 -27.82
C GLY A 76 -6.50 -4.02 -28.12
N CYS A 77 -5.34 -4.45 -27.59
CA CYS A 77 -4.83 -5.80 -27.80
C CYS A 77 -5.72 -6.87 -27.16
N THR A 78 -6.35 -6.56 -26.02
CA THR A 78 -7.31 -7.45 -25.32
C THR A 78 -8.32 -6.65 -24.50
N ALA A 79 -9.60 -7.04 -24.51
CA ALA A 79 -10.67 -6.30 -23.84
C ALA A 79 -10.61 -6.28 -22.30
N ALA A 80 -9.97 -7.27 -21.67
CA ALA A 80 -9.98 -7.44 -20.21
C ALA A 80 -8.67 -7.03 -19.50
N SER A 81 -7.59 -6.75 -20.23
CA SER A 81 -6.25 -6.63 -19.62
C SER A 81 -6.10 -5.42 -18.70
N ALA A 82 -6.79 -4.30 -18.96
CA ALA A 82 -6.63 -3.10 -18.13
C ALA A 82 -7.16 -3.30 -16.70
N SER A 83 -8.36 -3.87 -16.55
CA SER A 83 -8.92 -4.17 -15.22
C SER A 83 -8.08 -5.19 -14.47
N THR A 84 -7.66 -6.27 -15.13
CA THR A 84 -6.77 -7.28 -14.54
C THR A 84 -5.43 -6.66 -14.13
N GLY A 85 -4.86 -5.78 -14.95
CA GLY A 85 -3.62 -5.06 -14.64
C GLY A 85 -3.76 -4.17 -13.40
N LEU A 86 -4.86 -3.44 -13.25
CA LEU A 86 -5.13 -2.63 -12.06
C LEU A 86 -5.26 -3.46 -10.79
N HIS A 87 -5.99 -4.58 -10.84
CA HIS A 87 -6.11 -5.50 -9.70
C HIS A 87 -4.78 -6.15 -9.35
N LEU A 88 -4.04 -6.66 -10.35
CA LEU A 88 -2.71 -7.21 -10.14
C LEU A 88 -1.78 -6.18 -9.49
N ALA A 89 -1.79 -4.93 -9.95
CA ALA A 89 -1.00 -3.87 -9.34
C ALA A 89 -1.35 -3.65 -7.86
N ALA A 90 -2.64 -3.49 -7.55
CA ALA A 90 -3.11 -3.31 -6.18
C ALA A 90 -2.71 -4.49 -5.28
N TYR A 91 -2.89 -5.72 -5.76
CA TYR A 91 -2.59 -6.95 -5.03
C TYR A 91 -1.09 -7.13 -4.78
N VAL A 92 -0.24 -6.78 -5.75
CA VAL A 92 1.21 -6.79 -5.55
C VAL A 92 1.62 -5.77 -4.47
N VAL A 93 1.04 -4.57 -4.46
CA VAL A 93 1.32 -3.58 -3.41
C VAL A 93 0.82 -4.06 -2.05
N VAL A 94 -0.36 -4.68 -1.96
CA VAL A 94 -0.85 -5.31 -0.72
C VAL A 94 0.14 -6.37 -0.23
N MET A 95 0.64 -7.23 -1.12
CA MET A 95 1.64 -8.24 -0.77
C MET A 95 2.95 -7.60 -0.25
N MET A 96 3.43 -6.53 -0.89
CA MET A 96 4.59 -5.77 -0.42
C MET A 96 4.35 -5.23 1.00
N MET A 97 3.18 -4.63 1.25
CA MET A 97 2.80 -4.12 2.57
C MET A 97 2.77 -5.24 3.62
N VAL A 98 2.21 -6.40 3.30
CA VAL A 98 2.11 -7.54 4.23
C VAL A 98 3.49 -8.05 4.66
N VAL A 99 4.41 -8.16 3.70
CA VAL A 99 5.80 -8.59 3.96
C VAL A 99 6.55 -7.53 4.77
N MET A 100 6.43 -6.25 4.41
CA MET A 100 7.10 -5.15 5.13
C MET A 100 6.56 -4.98 6.54
N SER A 101 5.23 -4.93 6.69
CA SER A 101 4.56 -4.64 7.97
C SER A 101 4.91 -5.63 9.05
N GLY A 102 5.12 -6.90 8.68
CA GLY A 102 5.54 -7.97 9.57
C GLY A 102 6.80 -7.71 10.39
N ARG A 103 7.72 -6.94 9.80
CA ARG A 103 9.00 -6.58 10.43
C ARG A 103 8.90 -5.18 11.04
N VAL A 104 8.33 -4.26 10.28
CA VAL A 104 8.32 -2.83 10.55
C VAL A 104 7.40 -2.49 11.72
N ILE A 105 6.14 -2.91 11.70
CA ILE A 105 5.15 -2.51 12.72
C ILE A 105 5.57 -3.06 14.10
N PRO A 106 5.84 -4.37 14.27
CA PRO A 106 6.26 -4.90 15.56
C PRO A 106 7.56 -4.27 16.07
N SER A 107 8.59 -4.15 15.21
CA SER A 107 9.87 -3.55 15.62
C SER A 107 9.69 -2.10 16.08
N PHE A 108 8.83 -1.34 15.41
CA PHE A 108 8.55 0.04 15.77
C PHE A 108 7.80 0.18 17.08
N THR A 109 6.85 -0.70 17.34
CA THR A 109 6.12 -0.76 18.62
C THR A 109 7.04 -1.17 19.75
N ASP A 110 7.78 -2.27 19.57
CA ASP A 110 8.69 -2.84 20.56
C ASP A 110 9.77 -1.82 20.96
N ASN A 111 10.38 -1.14 19.99
CA ASN A 111 11.43 -0.17 20.23
C ASN A 111 10.94 1.10 20.96
N LYS A 112 9.73 1.61 20.66
CA LYS A 112 9.21 2.85 21.25
C LYS A 112 8.58 2.62 22.63
N LEU A 113 7.95 1.46 22.84
CA LEU A 113 7.17 1.17 24.05
C LEU A 113 7.88 0.22 25.01
N HIS A 114 9.08 -0.26 24.65
CA HIS A 114 9.82 -1.28 25.39
C HIS A 114 8.96 -2.53 25.67
N THR A 115 8.24 -2.97 24.65
CA THR A 115 7.38 -4.16 24.66
C THR A 115 7.96 -5.27 23.80
N GLN A 116 7.35 -6.45 23.84
CA GLN A 116 7.62 -7.53 22.89
C GLN A 116 6.32 -8.02 22.29
N ALA A 117 6.09 -7.67 21.02
CA ALA A 117 4.97 -8.17 20.24
C ALA A 117 5.06 -9.69 20.12
N ARG A 118 3.95 -10.38 20.35
CA ARG A 118 3.85 -11.82 20.21
C ARG A 118 3.85 -12.19 18.74
N ARG A 119 4.81 -13.01 18.32
CA ARG A 119 4.96 -13.49 16.94
C ARG A 119 4.94 -15.01 16.91
N TRP A 120 3.80 -15.58 16.52
CA TRP A 120 3.70 -17.03 16.35
C TRP A 120 4.36 -17.45 15.05
N LYS A 121 5.36 -18.33 15.12
CA LYS A 121 6.09 -18.83 13.95
C LYS A 121 5.15 -19.36 12.86
N ALA A 122 4.13 -20.13 13.24
CA ALA A 122 3.16 -20.68 12.30
C ALA A 122 2.39 -19.59 11.53
N ILE A 123 1.96 -18.53 12.23
CA ILE A 123 1.22 -17.41 11.65
C ILE A 123 2.12 -16.58 10.73
N GLU A 124 3.36 -16.31 11.13
CA GLU A 124 4.32 -15.56 10.31
C GLU A 124 4.68 -16.27 9.00
N TRP A 125 4.65 -17.60 8.98
CA TRP A 125 4.80 -18.40 7.75
C TRP A 125 3.50 -18.44 6.93
N LEU A 126 2.35 -18.57 7.59
CA LEU A 126 1.06 -18.73 6.94
C LEU A 126 0.58 -17.43 6.27
N VAL A 127 0.85 -16.26 6.86
CA VAL A 127 0.38 -14.97 6.32
C VAL A 127 0.78 -14.76 4.86
N PRO A 128 2.07 -14.74 4.46
CA PRO A 128 2.42 -14.46 3.07
C PRO A 128 1.86 -15.51 2.10
N LEU A 129 1.74 -16.77 2.52
CA LEU A 129 1.16 -17.83 1.69
C LEU A 129 -0.36 -17.65 1.50
N ALA A 130 -1.08 -17.37 2.59
CA ALA A 130 -2.53 -17.13 2.56
C ALA A 130 -2.86 -15.86 1.76
N THR A 131 -2.09 -14.78 1.96
CA THR A 131 -2.19 -13.54 1.17
C THR A 131 -2.01 -13.85 -0.31
N LEU A 132 -0.91 -14.51 -0.69
CA LEU A 132 -0.63 -14.83 -2.09
C LEU A 132 -1.72 -15.71 -2.71
N ALA A 133 -2.14 -16.77 -2.03
CA ALA A 133 -3.17 -17.69 -2.50
C ALA A 133 -4.52 -16.97 -2.71
N ALA A 134 -4.95 -16.15 -1.75
CA ALA A 134 -6.19 -15.39 -1.84
C ALA A 134 -6.17 -14.37 -2.99
N LEU A 135 -5.08 -13.63 -3.16
CA LEU A 135 -4.96 -12.62 -4.21
C LEU A 135 -4.87 -13.24 -5.61
N LEU A 136 -4.18 -14.37 -5.78
CA LEU A 136 -4.15 -15.12 -7.04
C LEU A 136 -5.52 -15.70 -7.37
N ALA A 137 -6.21 -16.28 -6.38
CA ALA A 137 -7.56 -16.80 -6.57
C ALA A 137 -8.53 -15.68 -6.98
N ALA A 138 -8.45 -14.51 -6.34
CA ALA A 138 -9.26 -13.35 -6.69
C ALA A 138 -8.96 -12.80 -8.10
N LEU A 139 -7.70 -12.88 -8.54
CA LEU A 139 -7.31 -12.43 -9.88
C LEU A 139 -7.83 -13.36 -10.99
N ILE A 140 -7.87 -14.67 -10.74
CA ILE A 140 -8.27 -15.70 -11.72
C ILE A 140 -9.79 -15.92 -11.70
N ALA A 141 -10.38 -16.01 -10.51
CA ALA A 141 -11.77 -16.35 -10.29
C ALA A 141 -12.36 -15.47 -9.15
N PRO A 142 -12.64 -14.18 -9.42
CA PRO A 142 -13.06 -13.23 -8.38
C PRO A 142 -14.37 -13.63 -7.68
N ALA A 143 -15.30 -14.28 -8.38
CA ALA A 143 -16.56 -14.80 -7.84
C ALA A 143 -16.52 -16.34 -7.77
N SER A 144 -15.89 -16.88 -6.72
CA SER A 144 -15.76 -18.33 -6.52
C SER A 144 -15.75 -18.68 -5.04
N PRO A 145 -16.38 -19.81 -4.62
CA PRO A 145 -16.29 -20.32 -3.26
C PRO A 145 -14.85 -20.56 -2.79
N ILE A 146 -13.94 -20.93 -3.71
CA ILE A 146 -12.52 -21.12 -3.40
C ILE A 146 -11.88 -19.77 -3.03
N THR A 147 -12.14 -18.73 -3.81
CA THR A 147 -11.66 -17.36 -3.53
C THR A 147 -12.22 -16.85 -2.20
N ALA A 148 -13.51 -17.10 -1.93
CA ALA A 148 -14.15 -16.75 -0.66
C ALA A 148 -13.46 -17.42 0.53
N LEU A 149 -13.21 -18.73 0.45
CA LEU A 149 -12.53 -19.49 1.50
C LEU A 149 -11.10 -19.00 1.72
N LEU A 150 -10.31 -18.83 0.66
CA LEU A 150 -8.92 -18.40 0.77
C LEU A 150 -8.82 -16.97 1.32
N ALA A 151 -9.70 -16.06 0.88
CA ALA A 151 -9.76 -14.71 1.41
C ALA A 151 -10.20 -14.69 2.89
N ALA A 152 -11.13 -15.55 3.31
CA ALA A 152 -11.53 -15.69 4.71
C ALA A 152 -10.38 -16.20 5.59
N ILE A 153 -9.62 -17.19 5.10
CA ILE A 153 -8.40 -17.67 5.77
C ILE A 153 -7.38 -16.53 5.88
N ALA A 154 -7.11 -15.80 4.79
CA ALA A 154 -6.21 -14.66 4.83
C ALA A 154 -6.65 -13.62 5.87
N ALA A 155 -7.93 -13.23 5.88
CA ALA A 155 -8.48 -12.31 6.88
C ALA A 155 -8.23 -12.79 8.31
N ALA A 156 -8.55 -14.05 8.61
CA ALA A 156 -8.35 -14.63 9.94
C ALA A 156 -6.89 -14.62 10.37
N VAL A 157 -5.96 -15.03 9.50
CA VAL A 157 -4.53 -15.08 9.83
C VAL A 157 -3.97 -13.65 10.00
N HIS A 158 -4.42 -12.68 9.22
CA HIS A 158 -4.05 -11.26 9.41
C HIS A 158 -4.57 -10.71 10.75
N LEU A 159 -5.80 -11.03 11.14
CA LEU A 159 -6.37 -10.63 12.44
C LEU A 159 -5.62 -11.26 13.60
N ILE A 160 -5.30 -12.56 13.53
CA ILE A 160 -4.48 -13.24 14.55
C ILE A 160 -3.13 -12.56 14.66
N ARG A 161 -2.45 -12.30 13.53
CA ARG A 161 -1.16 -11.60 13.51
C ARG A 161 -1.23 -10.22 14.16
N LEU A 162 -2.27 -9.43 13.84
CA LEU A 162 -2.50 -8.13 14.44
C LEU A 162 -2.77 -8.21 15.95
N ALA A 163 -3.53 -9.22 16.40
CA ALA A 163 -3.76 -9.47 17.82
C ALA A 163 -2.46 -9.79 18.57
N GLY A 164 -1.51 -10.45 17.93
CA GLY A 164 -0.17 -10.68 18.48
C GLY A 164 0.65 -9.40 18.67
N TRP A 165 0.39 -8.37 17.86
CA TRP A 165 1.06 -7.07 17.94
C TRP A 165 0.37 -6.09 18.88
N TYR A 166 -0.84 -6.41 19.35
CA TYR A 166 -1.65 -5.49 20.10
C TYR A 166 -1.08 -5.17 21.48
N THR A 167 -1.06 -3.88 21.81
CA THR A 167 -0.82 -3.37 23.15
C THR A 167 -1.58 -2.06 23.31
N ALA A 168 -2.32 -1.87 24.41
CA ALA A 168 -3.04 -0.62 24.64
C ALA A 168 -2.11 0.61 24.71
N ARG A 169 -0.81 0.39 24.95
CA ARG A 169 0.20 1.43 25.09
C ARG A 169 0.52 2.17 23.78
N PHE A 170 0.13 1.66 22.61
CA PHE A 170 0.38 2.38 21.36
C PHE A 170 -0.62 3.50 21.08
N TRP A 171 -1.80 3.51 21.72
CA TRP A 171 -2.86 4.49 21.45
C TRP A 171 -2.44 5.96 21.68
N PRO A 172 -1.66 6.29 22.73
CA PRO A 172 -1.13 7.64 22.91
C PRO A 172 -0.08 8.06 21.89
N VAL A 173 0.41 7.16 21.01
CA VAL A 173 1.51 7.43 20.08
C VAL A 173 1.00 7.39 18.63
N PRO A 174 0.74 8.56 17.98
CA PRO A 174 0.12 8.61 16.66
C PRO A 174 0.86 7.87 15.56
N LEU A 175 2.19 7.94 15.58
CA LEU A 175 3.05 7.24 14.63
C LEU A 175 2.99 5.71 14.76
N LEU A 176 2.44 5.16 15.84
CA LEU A 176 2.25 3.73 16.03
C LEU A 176 0.85 3.30 15.66
N TRP A 177 -0.19 3.94 16.21
CA TRP A 177 -1.57 3.49 15.95
C TRP A 177 -1.93 3.60 14.47
N ILE A 178 -1.40 4.60 13.74
CA ILE A 178 -1.65 4.75 12.29
C ILE A 178 -1.19 3.51 11.50
N LEU A 179 -0.08 2.91 11.90
CA LEU A 179 0.46 1.72 11.25
C LEU A 179 -0.39 0.48 11.57
N HIS A 180 -0.84 0.34 12.81
CA HIS A 180 -1.72 -0.78 13.19
C HIS A 180 -3.07 -0.68 12.48
N LEU A 181 -3.66 0.52 12.40
CA LEU A 181 -4.91 0.74 11.66
C LEU A 181 -4.73 0.48 10.16
N GLY A 182 -3.64 0.97 9.55
CA GLY A 182 -3.34 0.69 8.14
C GLY A 182 -3.22 -0.81 7.86
N TYR A 183 -2.64 -1.60 8.78
CA TYR A 183 -2.61 -3.05 8.64
C TYR A 183 -3.97 -3.70 8.94
N ALA A 184 -4.77 -3.16 9.86
CA ALA A 184 -6.13 -3.62 10.11
C ALA A 184 -7.02 -3.48 8.86
N TRP A 185 -6.84 -2.42 8.07
CA TRP A 185 -7.51 -2.26 6.78
C TRP A 185 -7.16 -3.37 5.77
N VAL A 186 -5.94 -3.91 5.80
CA VAL A 186 -5.57 -5.07 4.97
C VAL A 186 -6.36 -6.31 5.40
N ALA A 187 -6.48 -6.55 6.71
CA ALA A 187 -7.30 -7.66 7.22
C ALA A 187 -8.78 -7.50 6.83
N LEU A 188 -9.32 -6.28 6.96
CA LEU A 188 -10.68 -5.96 6.54
C LEU A 188 -10.87 -6.09 5.03
N GLY A 189 -9.88 -5.71 4.21
CA GLY A 189 -9.90 -5.89 2.77
C GLY A 189 -10.07 -7.36 2.38
N PHE A 190 -9.39 -8.28 3.06
CA PHE A 190 -9.57 -9.72 2.85
C PHE A 190 -10.93 -10.22 3.34
N ALA A 191 -11.44 -9.71 4.46
CA ALA A 191 -12.78 -10.07 4.93
C ALA A 191 -13.86 -9.64 3.93
N LEU A 192 -13.78 -8.42 3.40
CA LEU A 192 -14.68 -7.91 2.36
C LEU A 192 -14.51 -8.66 1.04
N LEU A 193 -13.28 -9.06 0.69
CA LEU A 193 -13.02 -9.89 -0.49
C LEU A 193 -13.71 -11.25 -0.36
N ALA A 194 -13.68 -11.85 0.83
CA ALA A 194 -14.35 -13.12 1.09
C ALA A 194 -15.87 -12.98 0.92
N LEU A 195 -16.47 -11.92 1.48
CA LEU A 195 -17.90 -11.63 1.32
C LEU A 195 -18.28 -11.39 -0.14
N SER A 196 -17.44 -10.63 -0.86
CA SER A 196 -17.64 -10.38 -2.29
C SER A 196 -17.62 -11.67 -3.11
N ALA A 197 -16.63 -12.52 -2.90
CA ALA A 197 -16.51 -13.80 -3.59
C ALA A 197 -17.60 -14.79 -3.18
N ALA A 198 -18.22 -14.63 -2.00
CA ALA A 198 -19.36 -15.40 -1.52
C ALA A 198 -20.71 -14.90 -2.06
N GLY A 199 -20.73 -13.85 -2.88
CA GLY A 199 -21.93 -13.36 -3.58
C GLY A 199 -22.43 -11.98 -3.14
N MET A 200 -21.81 -11.33 -2.14
CA MET A 200 -22.15 -9.96 -1.74
C MET A 200 -21.43 -8.95 -2.65
N VAL A 201 -21.94 -8.78 -3.87
CA VAL A 201 -21.28 -8.04 -4.97
C VAL A 201 -20.87 -6.62 -4.58
N GLU A 202 -21.65 -5.95 -3.73
CA GLU A 202 -21.38 -4.59 -3.23
C GLU A 202 -20.06 -4.52 -2.43
N ALA A 203 -19.61 -5.63 -1.86
CA ALA A 203 -18.34 -5.72 -1.14
C ALA A 203 -17.10 -5.70 -2.05
N ALA A 204 -17.25 -5.89 -3.36
CA ALA A 204 -16.11 -5.89 -4.29
C ALA A 204 -15.37 -4.54 -4.26
N GLY A 205 -16.10 -3.45 -4.47
CA GLY A 205 -15.54 -2.09 -4.42
C GLY A 205 -15.05 -1.72 -3.02
N ALA A 206 -15.78 -2.14 -1.98
CA ALA A 206 -15.41 -1.92 -0.59
C ALA A 206 -14.09 -2.63 -0.22
N SER A 207 -13.89 -3.88 -0.68
CA SER A 207 -12.65 -4.63 -0.51
C SER A 207 -11.47 -3.91 -1.17
N LEU A 208 -11.63 -3.49 -2.43
CA LEU A 208 -10.59 -2.75 -3.14
C LEU A 208 -10.23 -1.45 -2.41
N HIS A 209 -11.21 -0.72 -1.88
CA HIS A 209 -10.95 0.53 -1.13
C HIS A 209 -10.44 0.31 0.29
N ALA A 210 -10.76 -0.80 0.93
CA ALA A 210 -10.11 -1.22 2.16
C ALA A 210 -8.62 -1.49 1.92
N PHE A 211 -8.25 -2.18 0.83
CA PHE A 211 -6.84 -2.38 0.48
C PHE A 211 -6.13 -1.08 0.07
N THR A 212 -6.77 -0.26 -0.76
CA THR A 212 -6.15 0.94 -1.35
C THR A 212 -6.22 2.13 -0.41
N THR A 213 -7.39 2.73 -0.22
CA THR A 213 -7.57 3.91 0.63
C THR A 213 -7.20 3.61 2.07
N GLY A 214 -7.68 2.47 2.62
CA GLY A 214 -7.45 2.06 4.00
C GLY A 214 -6.07 1.46 4.25
N GLY A 215 -5.61 0.53 3.41
CA GLY A 215 -4.31 -0.11 3.57
C GLY A 215 -3.19 0.78 3.07
N ILE A 216 -3.09 0.92 1.74
CA ILE A 216 -2.00 1.62 1.06
C ILE A 216 -1.94 3.07 1.53
N GLY A 217 -3.06 3.79 1.52
CA GLY A 217 -3.12 5.21 1.90
C GLY A 217 -2.66 5.45 3.33
N VAL A 218 -3.27 4.76 4.30
CA VAL A 218 -3.01 4.94 5.73
C VAL A 218 -1.58 4.51 6.10
N LEU A 219 -1.13 3.33 5.65
CA LEU A 219 0.25 2.87 5.92
C LEU A 219 1.27 3.80 5.27
N THR A 220 1.03 4.24 4.04
CA THR A 220 1.95 5.15 3.33
C THR A 220 2.07 6.46 4.06
N LEU A 221 0.95 7.09 4.44
CA LEU A 221 0.98 8.36 5.19
C LEU A 221 1.72 8.23 6.53
N GLY A 222 1.44 7.16 7.28
CA GLY A 222 2.12 6.88 8.56
C GLY A 222 3.62 6.65 8.39
N MET A 223 4.02 5.87 7.37
CA MET A 223 5.42 5.61 7.06
C MET A 223 6.13 6.87 6.57
N MET A 224 5.51 7.67 5.70
CA MET A 224 6.07 8.93 5.22
C MET A 224 6.34 9.90 6.37
N ALA A 225 5.41 10.06 7.31
CA ALA A 225 5.60 10.91 8.50
C ALA A 225 6.79 10.45 9.35
N ARG A 226 6.87 9.15 9.63
CA ARG A 226 7.96 8.57 10.44
C ARG A 226 9.32 8.66 9.75
N VAL A 227 9.38 8.29 8.48
CA VAL A 227 10.60 8.32 7.64
C VAL A 227 11.10 9.75 7.52
N SER A 228 10.21 10.73 7.31
CA SER A 228 10.58 12.14 7.25
C SER A 228 11.27 12.60 8.54
N LEU A 229 10.75 12.24 9.71
CA LEU A 229 11.39 12.57 10.99
C LEU A 229 12.75 11.88 11.16
N GLY A 230 12.82 10.57 10.90
CA GLY A 230 14.05 9.79 11.05
C GLY A 230 15.19 10.24 10.11
N HIS A 231 14.86 10.54 8.85
CA HIS A 231 15.85 11.00 7.86
C HIS A 231 16.19 12.48 7.96
N THR A 232 15.43 13.27 8.73
CA THR A 232 15.80 14.67 9.02
C THR A 232 16.51 14.83 10.36
N GLY A 233 16.77 13.73 11.08
CA GLY A 233 17.46 13.72 12.38
C GLY A 233 16.61 14.21 13.55
N ARG A 234 15.28 14.28 13.38
CA ARG A 234 14.34 14.78 14.39
C ARG A 234 13.84 13.65 15.29
N LEU A 235 13.33 14.02 16.47
CA LEU A 235 12.65 13.08 17.35
C LEU A 235 11.44 12.46 16.62
N LEU A 236 11.22 11.16 16.84
CA LEU A 236 10.10 10.41 16.25
C LEU A 236 8.80 10.68 16.99
N GLU A 237 8.39 11.94 16.97
CA GLU A 237 7.17 12.46 17.57
C GLU A 237 6.43 13.29 16.52
N SER A 238 5.17 12.94 16.29
CA SER A 238 4.34 13.65 15.32
C SER A 238 3.86 14.97 15.90
N ALA A 239 3.90 16.04 15.10
CA ALA A 239 3.21 17.27 15.43
C ALA A 239 1.70 17.02 15.62
N PRO A 240 0.99 17.77 16.48
CA PRO A 240 -0.45 17.61 16.69
C PRO A 240 -1.27 17.66 15.39
N ALA A 241 -0.88 18.52 14.45
CA ALA A 241 -1.50 18.61 13.13
C ALA A 241 -1.44 17.29 12.34
N MET A 242 -0.40 16.48 12.54
CA MET A 242 -0.28 15.20 11.84
C MET A 242 -1.23 14.14 12.43
N THR A 243 -1.56 14.22 13.72
CA THR A 243 -2.61 13.38 14.31
C THR A 243 -3.97 13.66 13.64
N LEU A 244 -4.28 14.92 13.33
CA LEU A 244 -5.49 15.27 12.58
C LEU A 244 -5.47 14.68 11.17
N ALA A 245 -4.32 14.72 10.49
CA ALA A 245 -4.16 14.08 9.17
C ALA A 245 -4.36 12.56 9.23
N PHE A 246 -3.86 11.90 10.28
CA PHE A 246 -4.07 10.47 10.52
C PHE A 246 -5.53 10.10 10.81
N ILE A 247 -6.26 10.97 11.50
CA ILE A 247 -7.71 10.79 11.71
C ILE A 247 -8.44 10.98 10.36
N ALA A 248 -8.14 12.06 9.64
CA ALA A 248 -8.78 12.39 8.37
C ALA A 248 -8.62 11.28 7.33
N ILE A 249 -7.42 10.68 7.19
CA ILE A 249 -7.20 9.57 6.24
C ILE A 249 -8.00 8.32 6.60
N ASN A 250 -8.13 8.00 7.90
CA ASN A 250 -8.93 6.85 8.33
C ASN A 250 -10.42 7.09 8.15
N LEU A 251 -10.89 8.32 8.39
CA LEU A 251 -12.28 8.70 8.09
C LEU A 251 -12.56 8.65 6.58
N ALA A 252 -11.62 9.11 5.74
CA ALA A 252 -11.73 8.99 4.29
C ALA A 252 -11.86 7.53 3.84
N ALA A 253 -11.02 6.64 4.38
CA ALA A 253 -11.09 5.20 4.13
C ALA A 253 -12.41 4.60 4.61
N LEU A 254 -12.85 4.95 5.83
CA LEU A 254 -14.11 4.47 6.40
C LEU A 254 -15.30 4.87 5.54
N ILE A 255 -15.39 6.13 5.12
CA ILE A 255 -16.47 6.60 4.24
C ILE A 255 -16.42 5.87 2.89
N ARG A 256 -15.23 5.70 2.31
CA ARG A 256 -15.03 4.98 1.04
C ARG A 256 -15.49 3.53 1.07
N VAL A 257 -15.43 2.89 2.22
CA VAL A 257 -15.80 1.47 2.41
C VAL A 257 -17.26 1.34 2.88
N ALA A 258 -17.66 2.12 3.88
CA ALA A 258 -18.95 1.96 4.57
C ALA A 258 -20.12 2.57 3.80
N VAL A 259 -19.94 3.75 3.17
CA VAL A 259 -21.07 4.42 2.49
C VAL A 259 -21.65 3.58 1.36
N PRO A 260 -20.85 3.00 0.43
CA PRO A 260 -21.40 2.15 -0.62
C PRO A 260 -22.13 0.91 -0.09
N LEU A 261 -21.70 0.36 1.05
CA LEU A 261 -22.27 -0.84 1.65
C LEU A 261 -23.58 -0.59 2.41
N PHE A 262 -23.64 0.51 3.17
CA PHE A 262 -24.71 0.71 4.15
C PHE A 262 -25.60 1.92 3.84
N LEU A 263 -25.10 2.90 3.08
CA LEU A 263 -25.78 4.16 2.78
C LEU A 263 -25.69 4.50 1.28
N PRO A 264 -26.11 3.62 0.36
CA PRO A 264 -25.93 3.83 -1.08
C PRO A 264 -26.61 5.11 -1.60
N ALA A 265 -27.70 5.55 -0.97
CA ALA A 265 -28.36 6.82 -1.31
C ALA A 265 -27.48 8.06 -1.07
N ALA A 266 -26.49 7.98 -0.18
CA ALA A 266 -25.56 9.06 0.13
C ALA A 266 -24.22 8.93 -0.62
N TYR A 267 -24.14 8.06 -1.65
CA TYR A 267 -22.89 7.74 -2.34
C TYR A 267 -22.14 8.98 -2.81
N THR A 268 -22.82 9.87 -3.55
CA THR A 268 -22.19 11.07 -4.14
C THR A 268 -21.63 11.99 -3.06
N GLN A 269 -22.41 12.33 -2.02
CA GLN A 269 -21.93 13.19 -0.93
C GLN A 269 -20.81 12.51 -0.15
N GLY A 270 -20.92 11.20 0.10
CA GLY A 270 -19.89 10.41 0.77
C GLY A 270 -18.57 10.41 0.01
N MET A 271 -18.59 10.23 -1.32
CA MET A 271 -17.37 10.23 -2.13
C MET A 271 -16.70 11.61 -2.16
N MET A 272 -17.48 12.69 -2.20
CA MET A 272 -16.95 14.05 -2.07
C MET A 272 -16.28 14.27 -0.70
N ALA A 273 -16.97 13.90 0.38
CA ALA A 273 -16.44 14.03 1.74
C ALA A 273 -15.15 13.20 1.94
N ALA A 274 -15.12 11.96 1.46
CA ALA A 274 -13.93 11.13 1.50
C ALA A 274 -12.77 11.74 0.70
N GLY A 275 -13.03 12.29 -0.48
CA GLY A 275 -12.04 12.98 -1.28
C GLY A 275 -11.45 14.22 -0.58
N LEU A 276 -12.31 15.04 0.04
CA LEU A 276 -11.88 16.22 0.79
C LEU A 276 -11.02 15.84 2.02
N LEU A 277 -11.43 14.83 2.78
CA LEU A 277 -10.66 14.32 3.92
C LEU A 277 -9.31 13.74 3.50
N TRP A 278 -9.27 13.01 2.38
CA TRP A 278 -8.02 12.51 1.80
C TRP A 278 -7.08 13.64 1.42
N MET A 279 -7.58 14.65 0.70
CA MET A 279 -6.80 15.83 0.32
C MET A 279 -6.30 16.60 1.53
N ALA A 280 -7.14 16.77 2.56
CA ALA A 280 -6.74 17.42 3.81
C ALA A 280 -5.61 16.65 4.52
N ALA A 281 -5.70 15.31 4.60
CA ALA A 281 -4.70 14.48 5.25
C ALA A 281 -3.31 14.61 4.59
N PHE A 282 -3.24 14.46 3.26
CA PHE A 282 -1.98 14.60 2.52
C PHE A 282 -1.51 16.05 2.43
N GLY A 283 -2.42 17.02 2.34
CA GLY A 283 -2.10 18.44 2.37
C GLY A 283 -1.43 18.85 3.69
N LEU A 284 -1.98 18.40 4.83
CA LEU A 284 -1.37 18.61 6.15
C LEU A 284 0.02 17.97 6.24
N PHE A 285 0.20 16.75 5.70
CA PHE A 285 1.53 16.13 5.62
C PHE A 285 2.52 17.02 4.86
N ILE A 286 2.15 17.54 3.69
CA ILE A 286 3.02 18.41 2.89
C ILE A 286 3.38 19.67 3.67
N VAL A 287 2.40 20.35 4.25
CA VAL A 287 2.61 21.59 5.03
C VAL A 287 3.56 21.36 6.20
N VAL A 288 3.42 20.24 6.91
CA VAL A 288 4.26 19.91 8.08
C VAL A 288 5.66 19.46 7.68
N TYR A 289 5.78 18.55 6.71
CA TYR A 289 7.03 17.83 6.46
C TYR A 289 7.86 18.38 5.29
N ALA A 290 7.28 19.08 4.31
CA ALA A 290 8.06 19.65 3.21
C ALA A 290 9.17 20.61 3.69
N PRO A 291 8.93 21.53 4.65
CA PRO A 291 10.01 22.38 5.18
C PRO A 291 11.12 21.59 5.88
N MET A 292 10.80 20.42 6.43
CA MET A 292 11.80 19.55 7.07
C MET A 292 12.67 18.84 6.05
N LEU A 293 12.07 18.38 4.94
CA LEU A 293 12.75 17.63 3.88
C LEU A 293 13.54 18.53 2.92
N LEU A 294 13.20 19.81 2.83
CA LEU A 294 13.86 20.81 1.98
C LEU A 294 14.98 21.57 2.70
N ARG A 295 15.25 21.25 3.97
CA ARG A 295 16.31 21.88 4.76
C ARG A 295 17.33 20.82 5.17
N PRO A 296 18.60 21.21 5.38
CA PRO A 296 19.61 20.31 5.91
C PRO A 296 19.15 19.65 7.20
N ARG A 297 19.58 18.41 7.40
CA ARG A 297 19.35 17.68 8.65
C ARG A 297 19.75 18.49 9.89
N VAL A 298 18.96 18.36 10.96
CA VAL A 298 19.23 19.06 12.22
C VAL A 298 20.42 18.49 12.99
N ASP A 299 20.86 17.28 12.65
CA ASP A 299 22.00 16.59 13.27
C ASP A 299 23.32 16.76 12.51
N GLY A 300 23.34 17.56 11.44
CA GLY A 300 24.54 17.87 10.66
C GLY A 300 25.10 16.73 9.82
N LYS A 301 24.42 15.57 9.76
CA LYS A 301 24.82 14.45 8.91
C LYS A 301 24.40 14.69 7.44
N PRO A 302 24.98 13.95 6.47
CA PRO A 302 24.54 14.05 5.08
C PRO A 302 23.04 13.76 4.94
N GLY A 303 22.34 14.66 4.26
CA GLY A 303 20.90 14.59 3.97
C GLY A 303 20.15 15.87 4.26
#